data_AF-A0A1Q9N071-F1
#
_entry.id   AF-A0A1Q9N071-F1
#
_cell.length_a   1.000
_cell.length_b   1.000
_cell.length_c   1.000
_cell.angle_alpha   90.00
_cell.angle_beta   90.00
_cell.angle_gamma   90.00
#
_symmetry.space_group_name_H-M   'P 1'
#
loop_
_entity.id
_entity.type
_entity.pdbx_description
1 polymer ?
#
loop_
_entity_poly.entity_id
_entity_poly.type
_entity_poly.pdbx_seq_one_letter_code
_entity_poly.pdbx_strand_id
1 'polypeptide(L)'
;MAKKHRKRHSRRGYPVATLVVFESRRALLWQVFSETIRPLEPVKFVGKREDLKALYAFHEKIVDALRPALKEGIRSVILVSPPKMPYGNEFLVHVESHHLWLVKTKSPNAVSFGTLEAKVNDYDDVTILVQSAQFQAKISEITGEEANQILATLEKQLQKPDADKDAILYSLQDIERVIFARDPSERHQPQYIIFTDEYLASIQEKNRLQRLLQIAKNKSVKIRVIKADTSAGERLMQFGGITWFKKETGTG
;
A
#
# COMPACT_ATOMS: atom_id res chain seq x y z
N MET A 1 4.44 -5.62 46.66
CA MET A 1 3.50 -5.80 45.53
C MET A 1 4.03 -5.04 44.32
N ALA A 2 4.57 -5.74 43.31
CA ALA A 2 5.17 -5.11 42.13
C ALA A 2 4.08 -4.69 41.13
N LYS A 3 4.01 -3.38 40.82
CA LYS A 3 3.11 -2.83 39.80
C LYS A 3 3.53 -3.37 38.43
N LYS A 4 2.71 -4.26 37.88
CA LYS A 4 2.87 -4.82 36.53
C LYS A 4 2.68 -3.70 35.50
N HIS A 5 3.77 -3.16 34.96
CA HIS A 5 3.72 -2.22 33.83
C HIS A 5 2.99 -2.89 32.66
N ARG A 6 1.75 -2.44 32.40
CA ARG A 6 1.03 -2.77 31.17
C ARG A 6 1.89 -2.25 30.01
N LYS A 7 2.48 -3.15 29.22
CA LYS A 7 3.09 -2.81 27.92
C LYS A 7 2.03 -2.05 27.13
N ARG A 8 2.22 -0.74 26.94
CA ARG A 8 1.42 0.06 26.01
C ARG A 8 1.62 -0.58 24.65
N HIS A 9 0.59 -1.25 24.12
CA HIS A 9 0.58 -1.63 22.73
C HIS A 9 0.66 -0.34 21.92
N SER A 10 1.82 -0.08 21.31
CA SER A 10 1.97 0.99 20.32
C SER A 10 0.89 0.78 19.26
N ARG A 11 0.15 1.84 18.95
CA ARG A 11 -0.73 1.82 17.80
C ARG A 11 0.15 1.59 16.56
N ARG A 12 -0.33 0.74 15.66
CA ARG A 12 0.44 0.28 14.51
C ARG A 12 0.42 1.31 13.38
N GLY A 13 -0.48 2.30 13.43
CA GLY A 13 -0.82 3.11 12.25
C GLY A 13 -1.49 2.31 11.13
N TYR A 14 -1.74 2.97 10.00
CA TYR A 14 -2.20 2.33 8.76
C TYR A 14 -1.01 2.03 7.85
N PRO A 15 -1.07 0.98 7.00
CA PRO A 15 0.03 0.66 6.09
C PRO A 15 0.20 1.75 5.04
N VAL A 16 1.45 2.14 4.79
CA VAL A 16 1.81 3.20 3.84
C VAL A 16 2.56 2.62 2.65
N ALA A 17 3.61 1.83 2.91
CA ALA A 17 4.47 1.31 1.85
C ALA A 17 5.23 0.04 2.27
N THR A 18 5.87 -0.60 1.29
CA THR A 18 6.89 -1.61 1.54
C THR A 18 8.25 -1.06 1.14
N LEU A 19 9.24 -1.19 2.03
CA LEU A 19 10.63 -0.82 1.79
C LEU A 19 11.43 -2.07 1.43
N VAL A 20 12.23 -1.99 0.37
CA VAL A 20 13.20 -3.03 -0.04
C VAL A 20 14.58 -2.40 -0.03
N VAL A 21 15.39 -2.74 0.94
CA VAL A 21 16.78 -2.27 1.07
C VAL A 21 17.70 -3.32 0.49
N PHE A 22 18.42 -2.96 -0.57
CA PHE A 22 19.38 -3.85 -1.21
C PHE A 22 20.75 -3.75 -0.56
N GLU A 23 21.37 -4.89 -0.33
CA GLU A 23 22.78 -5.00 0.03
C GLU A 23 23.51 -5.88 -1.00
N SER A 24 24.81 -6.07 -0.83
CA SER A 24 25.62 -6.90 -1.73
C SER A 24 25.20 -8.38 -1.75
N ARG A 25 24.66 -8.91 -0.64
CA ARG A 25 24.33 -10.34 -0.48
C ARG A 25 22.92 -10.62 0.03
N ARG A 26 22.08 -9.61 0.18
CA ARG A 26 20.70 -9.77 0.65
C ARG A 26 19.85 -8.57 0.28
N ALA A 27 18.54 -8.74 0.39
CA ALA A 27 17.58 -7.65 0.46
C ALA A 27 16.87 -7.71 1.82
N LEU A 28 16.80 -6.58 2.52
CA LEU A 28 16.01 -6.42 3.75
C LEU A 28 14.67 -5.81 3.38
N LEU A 29 13.58 -6.42 3.84
CA LEU A 29 12.23 -5.95 3.53
C LEU A 29 11.55 -5.43 4.80
N TRP A 30 10.83 -4.32 4.67
CA TRP A 30 10.09 -3.72 5.78
C TRP A 30 8.71 -3.27 5.33
N GLN A 31 7.71 -3.47 6.18
CA GLN A 31 6.43 -2.79 6.05
C GLN A 31 6.49 -1.47 6.82
N VAL A 32 6.22 -0.37 6.11
CA VAL A 32 6.15 0.97 6.69
C VAL A 32 4.68 1.29 6.96
N PHE A 33 4.38 1.56 8.22
CA PHE A 33 3.10 2.09 8.67
C PHE A 33 3.26 3.56 9.05
N SER A 34 2.15 4.28 9.18
CA SER A 34 2.16 5.70 9.55
C SER A 34 2.80 5.99 10.92
N GLU A 35 2.83 5.01 11.82
CA GLU A 35 3.38 5.17 13.18
C GLU A 35 4.53 4.20 13.51
N THR A 36 4.71 3.14 12.72
CA THR A 36 5.67 2.06 13.05
C THR A 36 6.29 1.44 11.79
N ILE A 37 7.46 0.83 11.94
CA ILE A 37 8.06 -0.02 10.90
C ILE A 37 8.12 -1.47 11.40
N ARG A 38 7.89 -2.42 10.49
CA ARG A 38 7.93 -3.85 10.80
C ARG A 38 8.89 -4.58 9.85
N PRO A 39 9.90 -5.29 10.36
CA PRO A 39 10.75 -6.10 9.51
C PRO A 39 9.98 -7.30 8.96
N LEU A 40 10.27 -7.63 7.71
CA LEU A 40 9.90 -8.89 7.06
C LEU A 40 11.12 -9.81 6.98
N GLU A 41 10.90 -11.03 6.50
CA GLU A 41 11.98 -11.98 6.33
C GLU A 41 12.96 -11.48 5.24
N PRO A 42 14.27 -11.43 5.54
CA PRO A 42 15.26 -10.98 4.58
C PRO A 42 15.47 -12.03 3.48
N VAL A 43 15.60 -11.57 2.24
CA VAL A 43 15.91 -12.44 1.10
C VAL A 43 17.42 -12.49 0.92
N LYS A 44 18.01 -13.69 0.99
CA LYS A 44 19.46 -13.87 0.80
C LYS A 44 19.79 -14.09 -0.68
N PHE A 45 20.86 -13.47 -1.14
CA PHE A 45 21.48 -13.76 -2.42
C PHE A 45 22.45 -14.93 -2.27
N VAL A 46 22.30 -15.95 -3.11
CA VAL A 46 23.17 -17.14 -3.12
C VAL A 46 23.74 -17.28 -4.52
N GLY A 47 25.02 -16.97 -4.68
CA GLY A 47 25.71 -17.01 -5.96
C GLY A 47 26.67 -15.84 -6.13
N LYS A 48 27.12 -15.66 -7.37
CA LYS A 48 27.89 -14.49 -7.82
C LYS A 48 26.97 -13.58 -8.62
N ARG A 49 27.18 -12.26 -8.58
CA ARG A 49 26.26 -11.32 -9.27
C ARG A 49 26.34 -11.43 -10.80
N GLU A 50 27.47 -11.89 -11.32
CA GLU A 50 27.65 -12.17 -12.75
C GLU A 50 26.85 -13.38 -13.23
N ASP A 51 26.40 -14.24 -12.30
CA ASP A 51 25.50 -15.34 -12.59
C ASP A 51 24.06 -14.82 -12.73
N LEU A 52 23.64 -14.59 -13.97
CA LEU A 52 22.30 -14.13 -14.33
C LEU A 52 21.20 -15.04 -13.79
N LYS A 53 21.45 -16.36 -13.68
CA LYS A 53 20.44 -17.31 -13.15
C LYS A 53 20.27 -17.13 -11.65
N ALA A 54 21.37 -16.93 -10.92
CA ALA A 54 21.32 -16.63 -9.49
C ALA A 54 20.63 -15.27 -9.23
N LEU A 55 20.94 -14.26 -10.06
CA LEU A 55 20.33 -12.92 -9.95
C LEU A 55 18.83 -12.96 -10.23
N TYR A 56 18.41 -13.66 -11.28
CA TYR A 56 17.00 -13.89 -11.61
C TYR A 56 16.25 -14.54 -10.43
N ALA A 57 16.78 -15.64 -9.89
CA ALA A 57 16.17 -16.34 -8.77
C ALA A 57 16.09 -15.47 -7.50
N PHE A 58 17.05 -14.57 -7.30
CA PHE A 58 17.02 -13.61 -6.20
C PHE A 58 15.92 -12.56 -6.36
N HIS A 59 15.78 -11.98 -7.56
CA HIS A 59 14.70 -11.03 -7.83
C HIS A 59 13.31 -11.69 -7.73
N GLU A 60 13.14 -12.92 -8.22
CA GLU A 60 11.87 -13.66 -8.05
C GLU A 60 11.50 -13.82 -6.56
N LYS A 61 12.48 -14.16 -5.71
CA LYS A 61 12.23 -14.25 -4.25
C LYS A 61 11.81 -12.92 -3.63
N ILE A 62 12.35 -11.80 -4.10
CA ILE A 62 11.91 -10.47 -3.64
C ILE A 62 10.46 -10.22 -4.09
N VAL A 63 10.13 -10.52 -5.34
CA VAL A 63 8.74 -10.40 -5.84
C VAL A 63 7.78 -11.26 -5.02
N ASP A 64 8.15 -12.51 -4.73
CA ASP A 64 7.37 -13.41 -3.89
C ASP A 64 7.17 -12.85 -2.48
N ALA A 65 8.21 -12.25 -1.89
CA ALA A 65 8.12 -11.62 -0.58
C ALA A 65 7.24 -10.35 -0.57
N LEU A 66 7.09 -9.67 -1.70
CA LEU A 66 6.18 -8.52 -1.86
C LEU A 66 4.71 -8.95 -2.00
N ARG A 67 4.42 -10.11 -2.60
CA ARG A 67 3.04 -10.57 -2.90
C ARG A 67 2.06 -10.45 -1.73
N PRO A 68 2.40 -10.84 -0.47
CA PRO A 68 1.50 -10.67 0.66
C PRO A 68 1.09 -9.22 0.89
N ALA A 69 2.05 -8.29 0.86
CA ALA A 69 1.79 -6.86 1.03
C ALA A 69 0.89 -6.31 -0.11
N LEU A 70 1.15 -6.73 -1.36
CA LEU A 70 0.36 -6.34 -2.52
C LEU A 70 -1.09 -6.86 -2.46
N LYS A 71 -1.29 -8.07 -1.92
CA LYS A 71 -2.62 -8.66 -1.68
C LYS A 71 -3.39 -7.94 -0.59
N GLU A 72 -2.70 -7.51 0.48
CA GLU A 72 -3.27 -6.61 1.50
C GLU A 72 -3.53 -5.20 0.95
N GLY A 73 -3.11 -4.97 -0.29
CA GLY A 73 -3.31 -3.74 -1.01
C GLY A 73 -2.16 -2.77 -0.84
N ILE A 74 -1.05 -3.00 -0.17
CA ILE A 74 0.05 -2.01 -0.19
C ILE A 74 0.59 -1.93 -1.63
N ARG A 75 0.55 -0.76 -2.30
CA ARG A 75 0.99 -0.61 -3.71
C ARG A 75 2.16 0.35 -3.89
N SER A 76 2.56 1.05 -2.83
CA SER A 76 3.77 1.84 -2.83
C SER A 76 4.95 0.99 -2.38
N VAL A 77 5.97 0.86 -3.24
CA VAL A 77 7.21 0.14 -2.94
C VAL A 77 8.40 1.09 -3.09
N ILE A 78 9.19 1.26 -2.03
CA ILE A 78 10.42 2.04 -2.06
C ILE A 78 11.62 1.09 -2.12
N LEU A 79 12.44 1.24 -3.14
CA LEU A 79 13.68 0.52 -3.36
C LEU A 79 14.84 1.40 -2.88
N VAL A 80 15.59 0.92 -1.91
CA VAL A 80 16.75 1.62 -1.35
C VAL A 80 18.00 0.88 -1.77
N SER A 81 18.92 1.57 -2.42
CA SER A 81 20.22 1.02 -2.78
C SER A 81 21.33 1.85 -2.13
N PRO A 82 22.49 1.24 -1.80
CA PRO A 82 23.65 2.01 -1.41
C PRO A 82 24.03 2.98 -2.55
N PRO A 83 24.61 4.15 -2.23
CA PRO A 83 24.99 5.12 -3.25
C PRO A 83 25.86 4.50 -4.34
N LYS A 84 25.57 4.84 -5.60
CA LYS A 84 26.27 4.33 -6.80
C LYS A 84 26.14 2.82 -7.04
N MET A 85 25.25 2.12 -6.33
CA MET A 85 24.99 0.70 -6.58
C MET A 85 23.72 0.54 -7.43
N PRO A 86 23.76 -0.28 -8.51
CA PRO A 86 22.64 -0.39 -9.44
C PRO A 86 21.50 -1.30 -8.96
N TYR A 87 21.53 -1.82 -7.74
CA TYR A 87 20.70 -2.95 -7.30
C TYR A 87 19.20 -2.70 -7.44
N GLY A 88 18.73 -1.51 -7.06
CA GLY A 88 17.33 -1.12 -7.22
C GLY A 88 16.91 -1.05 -8.68
N ASN A 89 17.79 -0.56 -9.56
CA ASN A 89 17.51 -0.48 -11.00
C ASN A 89 17.56 -1.86 -11.66
N GLU A 90 18.50 -2.72 -11.28
CA GLU A 90 18.56 -4.12 -11.73
C GLU A 90 17.25 -4.86 -11.39
N PHE A 91 16.72 -4.65 -10.19
CA PHE A 91 15.44 -5.20 -9.79
C PHE A 91 14.27 -4.61 -10.58
N LEU A 92 14.25 -3.30 -10.84
CA LEU A 92 13.21 -2.67 -11.67
C LEU A 92 13.18 -3.24 -13.09
N VAL A 93 14.34 -3.34 -13.73
CA VAL A 93 14.47 -3.93 -15.08
C VAL A 93 13.94 -5.37 -15.09
N HIS A 94 14.21 -6.16 -14.05
CA HIS A 94 13.66 -7.50 -13.89
C HIS A 94 12.12 -7.49 -13.78
N VAL A 95 11.57 -6.60 -12.94
CA VAL A 95 10.13 -6.47 -12.74
C VAL A 95 9.44 -6.01 -14.03
N GLU A 96 10.02 -5.08 -14.77
CA GLU A 96 9.50 -4.62 -16.06
C GLU A 96 9.54 -5.72 -17.12
N SER A 97 10.58 -6.55 -17.13
CA SER A 97 10.75 -7.62 -18.11
C SER A 97 9.85 -8.83 -17.85
N HIS A 98 9.63 -9.19 -16.57
CA HIS A 98 9.00 -10.46 -16.20
C HIS A 98 7.67 -10.30 -15.47
N HIS A 99 7.43 -9.14 -14.85
CA HIS A 99 6.25 -8.87 -14.03
C HIS A 99 5.51 -7.64 -14.52
N LEU A 100 5.23 -7.56 -15.83
CA LEU A 100 4.47 -6.47 -16.45
C LEU A 100 3.14 -6.18 -15.75
N TRP A 101 2.53 -7.20 -15.13
CA TRP A 101 1.30 -7.06 -14.33
C TRP A 101 1.46 -6.19 -13.07
N LEU A 102 2.69 -5.95 -12.61
CA LEU A 102 3.04 -5.03 -11.51
C LEU A 102 3.27 -3.60 -12.00
N VAL A 103 3.75 -3.40 -13.23
CA VAL A 103 4.18 -2.06 -13.70
C VAL A 103 3.15 -1.42 -14.63
N LYS A 104 2.29 -2.22 -15.27
CA LYS A 104 1.30 -1.70 -16.22
C LYS A 104 0.32 -0.78 -15.49
N THR A 105 0.39 0.52 -15.78
CA THR A 105 -0.42 1.62 -15.21
C THR A 105 -1.93 1.42 -15.32
N LYS A 106 -2.39 0.58 -16.27
CA LYS A 106 -3.81 0.24 -16.45
C LYS A 106 -4.24 -1.01 -15.69
N SER A 107 -3.33 -1.73 -15.03
CA SER A 107 -3.67 -2.95 -14.31
C SER A 107 -4.23 -2.63 -12.92
N PRO A 108 -5.24 -3.36 -12.43
CA PRO A 108 -5.75 -3.21 -11.06
C PRO A 108 -4.73 -3.63 -9.98
N ASN A 109 -3.56 -4.12 -10.40
CA ASN A 109 -2.46 -4.57 -9.57
C ASN A 109 -1.19 -3.73 -9.73
N ALA A 110 -1.27 -2.59 -10.42
CA ALA A 110 -0.14 -1.69 -10.60
C ALA A 110 0.46 -1.30 -9.24
N VAL A 111 1.78 -1.33 -9.18
CA VAL A 111 2.61 -0.99 -8.04
C VAL A 111 3.44 0.20 -8.45
N SER A 112 3.42 1.23 -7.61
CA SER A 112 4.21 2.43 -7.82
C SER A 112 5.54 2.25 -7.09
N PHE A 113 6.63 2.26 -7.87
CA PHE A 113 7.98 2.11 -7.36
C PHE A 113 8.67 3.47 -7.19
N GLY A 114 9.35 3.65 -6.07
CA GLY A 114 10.28 4.75 -5.85
C GLY A 114 11.68 4.23 -5.60
N THR A 115 12.68 4.96 -6.05
CA THR A 115 14.08 4.65 -5.74
C THR A 115 14.66 5.70 -4.80
N LEU A 116 15.50 5.26 -3.87
CA LEU A 116 16.27 6.11 -2.97
C LEU A 116 17.70 5.56 -2.85
N GLU A 117 18.66 6.47 -2.71
CA GLU A 117 20.03 6.11 -2.39
C GLU A 117 20.31 6.37 -0.91
N ALA A 118 20.57 5.32 -0.15
CA ALA A 118 20.95 5.42 1.25
C ALA A 118 21.74 4.19 1.69
N LYS A 119 22.65 4.39 2.64
CA LYS A 119 23.33 3.28 3.32
C LYS A 119 22.49 2.91 4.53
N VAL A 120 21.99 1.67 4.55
CA VAL A 120 21.12 1.15 5.61
C VAL A 120 21.59 -0.25 5.96
N ASN A 121 21.96 -0.47 7.23
CA ASN A 121 22.56 -1.72 7.69
C ASN A 121 21.69 -2.42 8.75
N ASP A 122 20.90 -1.67 9.50
CA ASP A 122 20.12 -2.17 10.64
C ASP A 122 18.75 -1.45 10.80
N TYR A 123 18.04 -1.79 11.88
CA TYR A 123 16.73 -1.22 12.21
C TYR A 123 16.78 0.29 12.45
N ASP A 124 17.85 0.78 13.09
CA ASP A 124 17.97 2.19 13.47
C ASP A 124 18.21 3.04 12.23
N ASP A 125 19.06 2.57 11.31
CA ASP A 125 19.25 3.18 9.99
C ASP A 125 17.94 3.26 9.20
N VAL A 126 17.11 2.21 9.22
CA VAL A 126 15.78 2.23 8.56
C VAL A 126 14.86 3.26 9.21
N THR A 127 14.89 3.36 10.54
CA THR A 127 14.06 4.32 11.28
C THR A 127 14.45 5.75 10.92
N ILE A 128 15.75 6.05 10.88
CA ILE A 128 16.29 7.34 10.47
C ILE A 128 15.89 7.65 9.01
N LEU A 129 16.04 6.66 8.11
CA LEU A 129 15.66 6.83 6.71
C LEU A 129 14.17 7.16 6.57
N VAL A 130 13.29 6.41 7.24
CA VAL A 130 11.83 6.61 7.15
C VAL A 130 11.41 7.97 7.72
N GLN A 131 12.15 8.52 8.69
CA GLN A 131 11.91 9.87 9.23
C GLN A 131 12.52 10.99 8.37
N SER A 132 13.40 10.66 7.41
CA SER A 132 14.06 11.66 6.57
C SER A 132 13.09 12.39 5.64
N ALA A 133 13.37 13.66 5.37
CA ALA A 133 12.59 14.47 4.44
C ALA A 133 12.56 13.86 3.01
N GLN A 134 13.67 13.24 2.58
CA GLN A 134 13.77 12.60 1.27
C GLN A 134 12.80 11.42 1.16
N PHE A 135 12.73 10.57 2.19
CA PHE A 135 11.78 9.46 2.22
C PHE A 135 10.34 9.96 2.26
N GLN A 136 10.04 10.94 3.11
CA GLN A 136 8.70 11.52 3.23
C GLN A 136 8.23 12.15 1.91
N ALA A 137 9.11 12.88 1.21
CA ALA A 137 8.83 13.42 -0.10
C ALA A 137 8.54 12.30 -1.11
N LYS A 138 9.36 11.25 -1.15
CA LYS A 138 9.20 10.15 -2.12
C LYS A 138 7.94 9.33 -1.88
N ILE A 139 7.60 9.08 -0.62
CA ILE A 139 6.33 8.44 -0.26
C ILE A 139 5.15 9.33 -0.63
N SER A 140 5.22 10.63 -0.34
CA SER A 140 4.13 11.56 -0.68
C SER A 140 3.89 11.63 -2.18
N GLU A 141 4.94 11.66 -2.99
CA GLU A 141 4.87 11.58 -4.45
C GLU A 141 4.14 10.31 -4.91
N ILE A 142 4.61 9.15 -4.47
CA ILE A 142 4.09 7.85 -4.91
C ILE A 142 2.66 7.61 -4.45
N THR A 143 2.37 7.90 -3.18
CA THR A 143 1.02 7.73 -2.62
C THR A 143 0.06 8.75 -3.20
N GLY A 144 0.54 9.96 -3.52
CA GLY A 144 -0.24 10.99 -4.23
C GLY A 144 -0.62 10.57 -5.63
N GLU A 145 0.33 10.02 -6.41
CA GLU A 145 0.04 9.46 -7.74
C GLU A 145 -0.97 8.31 -7.67
N GLU A 146 -0.79 7.37 -6.74
CA GLU A 146 -1.73 6.27 -6.54
C GLU A 146 -3.13 6.80 -6.18
N ALA A 147 -3.20 7.72 -5.22
CA ALA A 147 -4.45 8.33 -4.79
C ALA A 147 -5.17 9.04 -5.93
N ASN A 148 -4.43 9.79 -6.76
CA ASN A 148 -4.94 10.46 -7.94
C ASN A 148 -5.51 9.47 -8.97
N GLN A 149 -4.85 8.34 -9.21
CA GLN A 149 -5.34 7.30 -10.12
C GLN A 149 -6.62 6.64 -9.62
N ILE A 150 -6.71 6.39 -8.32
CA ILE A 150 -7.89 5.80 -7.69
C ILE A 150 -9.07 6.78 -7.77
N LEU A 151 -8.86 8.06 -7.46
CA LEU A 151 -9.89 9.09 -7.58
C LEU A 151 -10.32 9.34 -9.02
N ALA A 152 -9.39 9.36 -9.97
CA ALA A 152 -9.73 9.45 -11.39
C ALA A 152 -10.59 8.26 -11.86
N THR A 153 -10.44 7.09 -11.25
CA THR A 153 -11.31 5.93 -11.51
C THR A 153 -12.72 6.17 -10.94
N LEU A 154 -12.80 6.70 -9.72
CA LEU A 154 -14.07 7.07 -9.07
C LEU A 154 -14.81 8.16 -9.87
N GLU A 155 -14.12 9.22 -10.27
CA GLU A 155 -14.69 10.32 -11.06
C GLU A 155 -15.23 9.84 -12.41
N LYS A 156 -14.51 8.94 -13.09
CA LYS A 156 -14.99 8.30 -14.33
C LYS A 156 -16.26 7.49 -14.12
N GLN A 157 -16.41 6.83 -12.97
CA GLN A 157 -17.63 6.09 -12.66
C GLN A 157 -18.80 7.04 -12.39
N LEU A 158 -18.56 8.16 -11.72
CA LEU A 158 -19.59 9.18 -11.48
C LEU A 158 -20.13 9.83 -12.77
N GLN A 159 -19.30 9.94 -13.80
CA GLN A 159 -19.69 10.54 -15.08
C GLN A 159 -20.51 9.61 -15.99
N LYS A 160 -20.65 8.31 -15.64
CA LYS A 160 -21.42 7.37 -16.46
C LYS A 160 -22.93 7.57 -16.23
N PRO A 161 -23.73 7.76 -17.29
CA PRO A 161 -25.19 7.96 -17.16
C PRO A 161 -25.93 6.71 -16.67
N ASP A 162 -25.31 5.53 -16.80
CA ASP A 162 -25.83 4.22 -16.37
C ASP A 162 -25.07 3.66 -15.15
N ALA A 163 -24.38 4.53 -14.40
CA ALA A 163 -23.72 4.12 -13.17
C ALA A 163 -24.76 3.55 -12.21
N ASP A 164 -24.59 2.29 -11.85
CA ASP A 164 -25.35 1.65 -10.78
C ASP A 164 -25.23 2.54 -9.54
N LYS A 165 -26.35 3.10 -9.06
CA LYS A 165 -26.36 4.10 -7.98
C LYS A 165 -25.76 3.56 -6.68
N ASP A 166 -25.72 2.24 -6.56
CA ASP A 166 -25.12 1.51 -5.45
C ASP A 166 -23.61 1.20 -5.66
N ALA A 167 -22.99 1.71 -6.72
CA ALA A 167 -21.57 1.48 -7.02
C ALA A 167 -20.63 2.39 -6.22
N ILE A 168 -21.11 3.53 -5.70
CA ILE A 168 -20.31 4.51 -4.95
C ILE A 168 -21.09 4.99 -3.73
N LEU A 169 -20.47 4.87 -2.55
CA LEU A 169 -21.06 5.22 -1.26
C LEU A 169 -20.16 6.19 -0.50
N TYR A 170 -20.78 7.11 0.26
CA TYR A 170 -20.08 8.19 0.95
C TYR A 170 -20.33 8.23 2.46
N SER A 171 -21.31 7.46 2.95
CA SER A 171 -21.63 7.43 4.38
C SER A 171 -21.11 6.13 5.01
N LEU A 172 -20.61 6.22 6.24
CA LEU A 172 -20.20 5.03 6.99
C LEU A 172 -21.34 4.00 7.10
N GLN A 173 -22.57 4.48 7.28
CA GLN A 173 -23.74 3.61 7.44
C GLN A 173 -24.06 2.81 6.17
N ASP A 174 -23.97 3.43 5.00
CA ASP A 174 -24.25 2.74 3.74
C ASP A 174 -23.12 1.76 3.40
N ILE A 175 -21.87 2.15 3.64
CA ILE A 175 -20.70 1.29 3.47
C ILE A 175 -20.82 0.06 4.36
N GLU A 176 -21.25 0.22 5.62
CA GLU A 176 -21.51 -0.90 6.52
C GLU A 176 -22.61 -1.81 6.03
N ARG A 177 -23.72 -1.27 5.51
CA ARG A 177 -24.82 -2.08 4.99
C ARG A 177 -24.33 -3.02 3.89
N VAL A 178 -23.54 -2.51 2.95
CA VAL A 178 -22.97 -3.33 1.87
C VAL A 178 -21.91 -4.30 2.39
N ILE A 179 -20.99 -3.85 3.24
CA ILE A 179 -19.92 -4.72 3.75
C ILE A 179 -20.44 -5.78 4.73
N PHE A 180 -21.52 -5.54 5.45
CA PHE A 180 -22.11 -6.52 6.36
C PHE A 180 -23.13 -7.43 5.68
N ALA A 181 -23.68 -7.03 4.52
CA ALA A 181 -24.56 -7.87 3.73
C ALA A 181 -23.88 -9.21 3.42
N ARG A 182 -24.62 -10.31 3.56
CA ARG A 182 -24.11 -11.68 3.30
C ARG A 182 -24.28 -12.06 1.84
N ASP A 183 -23.97 -11.17 0.90
CA ASP A 183 -24.07 -11.51 -0.51
C ASP A 183 -22.81 -12.28 -0.98
N PRO A 184 -22.93 -13.56 -1.38
CA PRO A 184 -21.81 -14.34 -1.91
C PRO A 184 -21.39 -13.89 -3.33
N SER A 185 -22.28 -13.24 -4.08
CA SER A 185 -22.08 -12.90 -5.49
C SER A 185 -21.11 -11.73 -5.70
N GLU A 186 -20.93 -10.88 -4.68
CA GLU A 186 -20.04 -9.71 -4.76
C GLU A 186 -18.56 -10.02 -4.56
N ARG A 187 -18.18 -11.27 -4.25
CA ARG A 187 -16.79 -11.65 -3.92
C ARG A 187 -15.78 -11.44 -5.05
N HIS A 188 -16.23 -11.22 -6.28
CA HIS A 188 -15.36 -11.20 -7.46
C HIS A 188 -15.02 -9.81 -7.98
N GLN A 189 -15.64 -8.75 -7.46
CA GLN A 189 -15.32 -7.39 -7.89
C GLN A 189 -14.33 -6.71 -6.93
N PRO A 190 -13.28 -6.04 -7.43
CA PRO A 190 -12.35 -5.30 -6.59
C PRO A 190 -13.05 -4.09 -5.97
N GLN A 191 -13.30 -4.16 -4.66
CA GLN A 191 -13.91 -3.09 -3.89
C GLN A 191 -12.84 -2.28 -3.18
N TYR A 192 -13.03 -0.96 -3.11
CA TYR A 192 -12.16 -0.05 -2.37
C TYR A 192 -12.94 0.65 -1.26
N ILE A 193 -12.32 0.81 -0.10
CA ILE A 193 -12.69 1.84 0.87
C ILE A 193 -11.51 2.79 0.97
N ILE A 194 -11.78 4.08 0.87
CA ILE A 194 -10.78 5.13 0.96
C ILE A 194 -11.19 6.07 2.07
N PHE A 195 -10.22 6.41 2.90
CA PHE A 195 -10.37 7.35 4.00
C PHE A 195 -9.35 8.47 3.83
N THR A 196 -9.65 9.65 4.36
CA THR A 196 -8.60 10.58 4.76
C THR A 196 -8.06 10.22 6.14
N ASP A 197 -6.79 10.50 6.41
CA ASP A 197 -6.21 10.41 7.75
C ASP A 197 -6.94 11.30 8.76
N GLU A 198 -7.39 12.48 8.33
CA GLU A 198 -8.23 13.39 9.12
C GLU A 198 -9.58 12.75 9.52
N TYR A 199 -10.24 12.04 8.60
CA TYR A 199 -11.47 11.30 8.92
C TYR A 199 -11.21 10.23 9.99
N LEU A 200 -10.11 9.47 9.86
CA LEU A 200 -9.72 8.45 10.84
C LEU A 200 -9.39 9.05 12.22
N ALA A 201 -8.84 10.27 12.25
CA ALA A 201 -8.51 10.97 13.48
C ALA A 201 -9.76 11.52 14.19
N SER A 202 -10.70 12.07 13.43
CA SER A 202 -11.89 12.79 13.92
C SER A 202 -13.06 11.88 14.30
N ILE A 203 -13.15 10.66 13.74
CA ILE A 203 -14.27 9.76 14.03
C ILE A 203 -14.36 9.37 15.51
N GLN A 204 -15.52 9.61 16.12
CA GLN A 204 -15.77 9.27 17.52
C GLN A 204 -16.00 7.76 17.70
N GLU A 205 -16.65 7.09 16.74
CA GLU A 205 -17.04 5.68 16.81
C GLU A 205 -15.90 4.74 16.37
N LYS A 206 -14.73 4.83 17.01
CA LYS A 206 -13.53 4.07 16.62
C LYS A 206 -13.74 2.55 16.59
N ASN A 207 -14.55 2.02 17.51
CA ASN A 207 -14.85 0.58 17.57
C ASN A 207 -15.68 0.12 16.36
N ARG A 208 -16.63 0.96 15.92
CA ARG A 208 -17.48 0.68 14.77
C ARG A 208 -16.64 0.64 13.49
N LEU A 209 -15.79 1.65 13.30
CA LEU A 209 -14.85 1.68 12.19
C LEU A 209 -13.89 0.49 12.20
N GLN A 210 -13.31 0.14 13.34
CA GLN A 210 -12.42 -1.03 13.44
C GLN A 210 -13.11 -2.33 13.02
N ARG A 211 -14.37 -2.51 13.44
CA ARG A 211 -15.18 -3.66 13.02
C ARG A 211 -15.44 -3.67 11.52
N LEU A 212 -15.75 -2.51 10.94
CA LEU A 212 -15.89 -2.35 9.48
C LEU A 212 -14.61 -2.78 8.76
N LEU A 213 -13.46 -2.23 9.15
CA LEU A 213 -12.16 -2.53 8.53
C LEU A 213 -11.79 -4.02 8.65
N GLN A 214 -12.11 -4.66 9.78
CA GLN A 214 -11.87 -6.08 9.97
C GLN A 214 -12.72 -6.94 9.02
N ILE A 215 -14.01 -6.64 8.90
CA ILE A 215 -14.93 -7.38 8.03
C ILE A 215 -14.58 -7.12 6.56
N ALA A 216 -14.28 -5.87 6.21
CA ALA A 216 -13.81 -5.46 4.89
C ALA A 216 -12.55 -6.25 4.48
N LYS A 217 -11.57 -6.37 5.38
CA LYS A 217 -10.36 -7.17 5.16
C LYS A 217 -10.69 -8.64 4.93
N ASN A 218 -11.60 -9.23 5.70
CA ASN A 218 -12.03 -10.63 5.53
C ASN A 218 -12.74 -10.85 4.19
N LYS A 219 -13.38 -9.81 3.63
CA LYS A 219 -14.01 -9.81 2.31
C LYS A 219 -13.06 -9.41 1.18
N SER A 220 -11.76 -9.27 1.43
CA SER A 220 -10.76 -8.83 0.46
C SER A 220 -11.02 -7.43 -0.14
N VAL A 221 -11.74 -6.57 0.60
CA VAL A 221 -11.92 -5.16 0.23
C VAL A 221 -10.62 -4.43 0.47
N LYS A 222 -10.16 -3.67 -0.54
CA LYS A 222 -8.91 -2.91 -0.46
C LYS A 222 -9.14 -1.63 0.34
N ILE A 223 -8.36 -1.43 1.39
CA ILE A 223 -8.46 -0.25 2.25
C ILE A 223 -7.32 0.72 1.93
N ARG A 224 -7.65 2.01 1.88
CA ARG A 224 -6.71 3.11 1.61
C ARG A 224 -6.90 4.27 2.54
N VAL A 225 -5.77 4.88 2.90
CA VAL A 225 -5.74 6.13 3.66
C VAL A 225 -4.92 7.12 2.86
N ILE A 226 -5.54 8.25 2.54
CA ILE A 226 -4.94 9.38 1.83
C ILE A 226 -4.71 10.49 2.85
N LYS A 227 -3.61 11.22 2.75
CA LYS A 227 -3.41 12.40 3.59
C LYS A 227 -4.33 13.54 3.17
N ALA A 228 -5.03 14.15 4.11
CA ALA A 228 -5.99 15.22 3.84
C ALA A 228 -5.35 16.46 3.19
N ASP A 229 -4.08 16.73 3.46
CA ASP A 229 -3.28 17.85 2.94
C ASP A 229 -2.81 17.69 1.47
N THR A 230 -3.22 16.62 0.80
CA THR A 230 -2.93 16.38 -0.62
C THR A 230 -4.11 16.78 -1.49
N SER A 231 -3.87 17.11 -2.77
CA SER A 231 -4.96 17.37 -3.74
C SER A 231 -5.96 16.21 -3.87
N ALA A 232 -5.52 14.97 -3.67
CA ALA A 232 -6.40 13.81 -3.59
C ALA A 232 -7.22 13.81 -2.29
N GLY A 233 -6.58 14.15 -1.16
CA GLY A 233 -7.23 14.30 0.14
C GLY A 233 -8.32 15.37 0.10
N GLU A 234 -8.03 16.56 -0.42
CA GLU A 234 -8.99 17.66 -0.56
C GLU A 234 -10.23 17.24 -1.37
N ARG A 235 -10.03 16.54 -2.49
CA ARG A 235 -11.14 16.00 -3.29
C ARG A 235 -11.94 14.95 -2.52
N LEU A 236 -11.27 14.05 -1.79
CA LEU A 236 -11.95 13.05 -0.97
C LEU A 236 -12.73 13.70 0.20
N MET A 237 -12.24 14.81 0.75
CA MET A 237 -12.95 15.58 1.77
C MET A 237 -14.25 16.18 1.25
N GLN A 238 -14.36 16.49 -0.05
CA GLN A 238 -15.64 16.91 -0.67
C GLN A 238 -16.71 15.81 -0.59
N PHE A 239 -16.30 14.55 -0.48
CA PHE A 239 -17.18 13.40 -0.25
C PHE A 239 -17.36 13.06 1.24
N GLY A 240 -16.94 13.92 2.16
CA GLY A 240 -17.02 13.70 3.61
C GLY A 240 -15.86 12.91 4.20
N GLY A 241 -14.75 12.75 3.46
CA GLY A 241 -13.52 12.13 3.96
C GLY A 241 -13.52 10.59 3.96
N ILE A 242 -14.59 9.96 3.46
CA ILE A 242 -14.71 8.52 3.28
C ILE A 242 -15.47 8.22 1.99
N THR A 243 -15.03 7.21 1.25
CA THR A 243 -15.82 6.66 0.15
C THR A 243 -15.58 5.17 -0.01
N TRP A 244 -16.59 4.46 -0.49
CA TRP A 244 -16.46 3.10 -0.99
C TRP A 244 -16.92 3.06 -2.43
N PHE A 245 -16.26 2.23 -3.25
CA PHE A 245 -16.77 1.94 -4.57
C PHE A 245 -16.32 0.58 -5.11
N LYS A 246 -17.12 0.06 -6.04
CA LYS A 246 -16.78 -1.12 -6.85
C LYS A 246 -15.97 -0.68 -8.06
N LYS A 247 -14.70 -1.09 -8.16
CA LYS A 247 -13.92 -0.86 -9.39
C LYS A 247 -14.39 -1.87 -10.43
N GLU A 248 -14.90 -1.39 -11.55
CA GLU A 248 -15.17 -2.24 -12.70
C GLU A 248 -13.86 -2.91 -13.15
N THR A 249 -13.83 -4.23 -13.18
CA THR A 249 -12.84 -4.95 -13.97
C THR A 249 -13.25 -4.78 -15.42
N GLY A 250 -12.53 -3.93 -16.17
CA GLY A 250 -12.69 -3.89 -17.62
C GLY A 250 -12.56 -5.31 -18.15
N THR A 251 -13.65 -5.85 -18.67
CA THR A 251 -13.63 -6.98 -19.59
C THR A 251 -12.84 -6.50 -20.80
N GLY A 252 -11.58 -6.94 -20.87
CA GLY A 252 -10.89 -7.04 -22.14
C GLY A 252 -11.47 -8.21 -22.91
#